data_AF-A0A544VQ89-F1
#
_entry.id   AF-A0A544VQ89-F1
#
_cell.length_a   1.000
_cell.length_b   1.000
_cell.length_c   1.000
_cell.angle_alpha   90.00
_cell.angle_beta   90.00
_cell.angle_gamma   90.00
#
_symmetry.space_group_name_H-M   'P 1'
#
loop_
_entity.id
_entity.type
_entity.pdbx_description
1 polymer ?
#
loop_
_entity_poly.entity_id
_entity_poly.type
_entity_poly.pdbx_seq_one_letter_code
_entity_poly.pdbx_strand_id
1 'polypeptide(L)'
;AGKVFTGDEDPVPHAHVTTTTTHKSLRGPRGGLVLATEEYSAAVDKGCPMVLGGPLSHVMAAKAVAFAEARQPSFQEYAQRIADNAKALADGFLSRGARLVTGGTDNHIVLLDVTSFGLTGRQAESALLDAGIVTN
;
A
#
# COMPACT_ATOMS: atom_id res chain seq x y z
N ALA A 1 5.67 3.65 -1.44
CA ALA A 1 6.65 3.99 -0.38
C ALA A 1 7.90 3.15 -0.62
N GLY A 2 9.11 3.67 -0.32
CA GLY A 2 10.35 2.90 -0.45
C GLY A 2 10.86 2.66 -1.88
N LYS A 3 10.35 3.40 -2.88
CA LYS A 3 10.84 3.39 -4.28
C LYS A 3 10.89 2.01 -4.97
N VAL A 4 9.96 1.10 -4.62
CA VAL A 4 9.79 -0.17 -5.35
C VAL A 4 9.31 0.07 -6.78
N PHE A 5 8.40 1.03 -6.96
CA PHE A 5 7.97 1.52 -8.26
C PHE A 5 8.71 2.80 -8.61
N THR A 6 9.26 2.86 -9.82
CA THR A 6 10.08 3.96 -10.35
C THR A 6 9.82 4.13 -11.84
N GLY A 7 10.26 5.26 -12.42
CA GLY A 7 10.02 5.54 -13.84
C GLY A 7 8.52 5.72 -14.08
N ASP A 8 7.99 5.08 -15.13
CA ASP A 8 6.58 5.19 -15.51
C ASP A 8 5.61 4.66 -14.44
N GLU A 9 6.10 3.82 -13.50
CA GLU A 9 5.31 3.28 -12.39
C GLU A 9 5.27 4.21 -11.16
N ASP A 10 6.07 5.30 -11.14
CA ASP A 10 5.92 6.35 -10.13
C ASP A 10 4.82 7.32 -10.56
N PRO A 11 3.68 7.42 -9.86
CA PRO A 11 2.59 8.29 -10.30
C PRO A 11 2.90 9.78 -10.13
N VAL A 12 3.87 10.16 -9.29
CA VAL A 12 4.10 11.56 -8.90
C VAL A 12 4.50 12.46 -10.09
N PRO A 13 5.39 12.04 -11.02
CA PRO A 13 5.72 12.84 -12.19
C PRO A 13 4.58 12.99 -13.22
N HIS A 14 3.55 12.13 -13.18
CA HIS A 14 2.51 12.08 -14.21
C HIS A 14 1.17 12.67 -13.75
N ALA A 15 0.85 12.57 -12.46
CA ALA A 15 -0.43 13.01 -11.93
C ALA A 15 -0.40 14.46 -11.43
N HIS A 16 -1.43 15.24 -11.76
CA HIS A 16 -1.63 16.59 -11.19
C HIS A 16 -1.83 16.56 -9.67
N VAL A 17 -2.49 15.51 -9.16
CA VAL A 17 -2.75 15.28 -7.74
C VAL A 17 -2.55 13.80 -7.42
N THR A 18 -1.71 13.51 -6.43
CA THR A 18 -1.48 12.16 -5.89
C THR A 18 -1.87 12.12 -4.42
N THR A 19 -2.75 11.21 -4.03
CA THR A 19 -3.11 11.01 -2.62
C THR A 19 -2.55 9.69 -2.10
N THR A 20 -2.25 9.63 -0.81
CA THR A 20 -1.79 8.40 -0.18
C THR A 20 -2.10 8.34 1.30
N THR A 21 -2.25 7.13 1.83
CA THR A 21 -2.31 6.90 3.27
C THR A 21 -0.93 6.72 3.87
N THR A 22 -0.74 7.18 5.10
CA THR A 22 0.56 7.14 5.79
C THR A 22 0.86 5.85 6.56
N HIS A 23 -0.14 4.98 6.79
CA HIS A 23 -0.02 3.82 7.70
C HIS A 23 0.12 2.44 7.02
N LYS A 24 0.01 2.36 5.70
CA LYS A 24 0.12 1.08 4.97
C LYS A 24 1.59 0.77 4.69
N SER A 25 1.97 0.59 3.43
CA SER A 25 3.36 0.31 3.04
C SER A 25 4.35 1.42 3.42
N LEU A 26 3.89 2.63 3.76
CA LEU A 26 4.73 3.71 4.29
C LEU A 26 5.09 3.54 5.79
N ARG A 27 4.40 2.66 6.51
CA ARG A 27 4.67 2.30 7.92
C ARG A 27 4.66 3.48 8.91
N GLY A 28 3.91 4.53 8.61
CA GLY A 28 3.69 5.68 9.48
C GLY A 28 2.40 5.61 10.30
N PRO A 29 1.97 6.74 10.91
CA PRO A 29 0.72 6.79 11.69
C PRO A 29 -0.52 6.75 10.78
N ARG A 30 -1.71 6.52 11.37
CA ARG A 30 -2.98 6.64 10.64
C ARG A 30 -3.19 8.10 10.17
N GLY A 31 -3.56 8.27 8.90
CA GLY A 31 -3.71 9.57 8.25
C GLY A 31 -3.38 9.50 6.76
N GLY A 32 -3.49 10.65 6.08
CA GLY A 32 -3.19 10.78 4.65
C GLY A 32 -2.28 11.97 4.28
N LEU A 33 -1.94 12.02 3.00
CA LEU A 33 -1.19 13.05 2.31
C LEU A 33 -1.87 13.36 0.98
N VAL A 34 -1.81 14.62 0.58
CA VAL A 34 -2.15 15.08 -0.78
C VAL A 34 -0.93 15.78 -1.32
N LEU A 35 -0.38 15.26 -2.42
CA LEU A 35 0.66 15.91 -3.21
C LEU A 35 -0.03 16.49 -4.44
N ALA A 36 0.29 17.73 -4.78
CA ALA A 36 -0.28 18.40 -5.94
C ALA A 36 0.80 19.21 -6.66
N THR A 37 0.62 19.39 -7.97
CA THR A 37 1.40 20.37 -8.72
C THR A 37 1.02 21.79 -8.28
N GLU A 38 1.89 22.76 -8.59
CA GLU A 38 1.68 24.16 -8.22
C GLU A 38 0.34 24.72 -8.73
N GLU A 39 -0.08 24.31 -9.93
CA GLU A 39 -1.37 24.71 -10.52
C GLU A 39 -2.57 24.36 -9.61
N TYR A 40 -2.49 23.26 -8.86
CA TYR A 40 -3.59 22.76 -8.01
C TYR A 40 -3.38 23.02 -6.51
N SER A 41 -2.25 23.60 -6.09
CA SER A 41 -1.90 23.81 -4.67
C SER A 41 -2.98 24.60 -3.92
N ALA A 42 -3.38 25.74 -4.47
CA ALA A 42 -4.40 26.60 -3.87
C ALA A 42 -5.79 25.95 -3.78
N ALA A 43 -6.10 25.00 -4.67
CA ALA A 43 -7.35 24.25 -4.60
C ALA A 43 -7.32 23.21 -3.47
N VAL A 44 -6.18 22.55 -3.29
CA VAL A 44 -5.96 21.59 -2.19
C VAL A 44 -5.99 22.29 -0.83
N ASP A 45 -5.31 23.42 -0.70
CA ASP A 45 -5.20 24.14 0.58
C ASP A 45 -6.54 24.65 1.10
N LYS A 46 -7.47 25.01 0.20
CA LYS A 46 -8.85 25.38 0.57
C LYS A 46 -9.60 24.27 1.32
N GLY A 47 -9.15 23.00 1.22
CA GLY A 47 -9.71 21.90 1.99
C GLY A 47 -9.65 22.12 3.51
N CYS A 48 -8.71 22.94 3.99
CA CYS A 48 -8.69 23.41 5.38
C CYS A 48 -9.02 24.93 5.39
N PRO A 49 -10.15 25.37 5.99
CA PRO A 49 -11.01 24.65 6.91
C PRO A 49 -12.30 24.04 6.29
N MET A 50 -12.49 24.05 4.96
CA MET A 50 -13.80 23.69 4.37
C MET A 50 -14.22 22.23 4.63
N VAL A 51 -13.26 21.31 4.63
CA VAL A 51 -13.46 19.86 4.83
C VAL A 51 -12.84 19.39 6.14
N LEU A 52 -11.72 20.00 6.54
CA LEU A 52 -10.98 19.64 7.75
C LEU A 52 -11.13 20.72 8.81
N GLY A 53 -11.17 20.30 10.08
CA GLY A 53 -11.04 21.21 11.22
C GLY A 53 -9.56 21.51 11.55
N GLY A 54 -9.27 21.71 12.84
CA GLY A 54 -7.90 21.95 13.30
C GLY A 54 -6.95 20.76 13.00
N PRO A 55 -5.70 21.02 12.61
CA PRO A 55 -4.73 19.97 12.33
C PRO A 55 -4.34 19.18 13.57
N LEU A 56 -4.06 17.89 13.40
CA LEU A 56 -3.60 17.00 14.47
C LEU A 56 -2.07 17.03 14.57
N SER A 57 -1.51 17.98 15.34
CA SER A 57 -0.06 18.21 15.42
C SER A 57 0.75 16.98 15.83
N HIS A 58 0.22 16.13 16.72
CA HIS A 58 0.86 14.88 17.15
C HIS A 58 0.97 13.87 15.99
N VAL A 59 -0.04 13.79 15.12
CA VAL A 59 0.00 12.95 13.90
C VAL A 59 0.96 13.54 12.88
N MET A 60 1.00 14.87 12.72
CA MET A 60 1.97 15.53 11.83
C MET A 60 3.41 15.25 12.27
N ALA A 61 3.71 15.34 13.58
CA ALA A 61 5.02 14.99 14.12
C ALA A 61 5.38 13.52 13.86
N ALA A 62 4.45 12.59 14.10
CA ALA A 62 4.67 11.17 13.82
C ALA A 62 4.89 10.87 12.32
N LYS A 63 4.22 11.61 11.42
CA LYS A 63 4.47 11.52 9.97
C LYS A 63 5.88 11.98 9.62
N ALA A 64 6.38 13.05 10.23
CA ALA A 64 7.74 13.54 9.98
C ALA A 64 8.79 12.47 10.35
N VAL A 65 8.60 11.76 11.46
CA VAL A 65 9.45 10.61 11.84
C VAL A 65 9.37 9.50 10.79
N ALA A 66 8.16 9.11 10.37
CA ALA A 66 7.98 8.08 9.35
C ALA A 66 8.63 8.46 8.00
N PHE A 67 8.60 9.73 7.59
CA PHE A 67 9.28 10.19 6.37
C PHE A 67 10.80 10.21 6.51
N ALA A 68 11.31 10.49 7.71
CA ALA A 68 12.74 10.42 8.00
C ALA A 68 13.25 8.96 7.96
N GLU A 69 12.46 7.99 8.40
CA GLU A 69 12.74 6.56 8.20
C GLU A 69 12.64 6.17 6.72
N ALA A 70 11.55 6.57 6.05
CA ALA A 70 11.26 6.15 4.67
C ALA A 70 12.28 6.65 3.64
N ARG A 71 13.06 7.69 3.95
CA ARG A 71 14.16 8.17 3.09
C ARG A 71 15.47 7.40 3.25
N GLN A 72 15.60 6.56 4.28
CA GLN A 72 16.84 5.82 4.52
C GLN A 72 17.01 4.71 3.46
N PRO A 73 18.24 4.41 3.01
CA PRO A 73 18.50 3.29 2.10
C PRO A 73 17.96 1.95 2.62
N SER A 74 18.07 1.70 3.93
CA SER A 74 17.54 0.49 4.58
C SER A 74 16.02 0.34 4.44
N PHE A 75 15.27 1.44 4.30
CA PHE A 75 13.84 1.38 4.04
C PHE A 75 13.55 0.96 2.59
N GLN A 76 14.40 1.35 1.63
CA GLN A 76 14.27 0.90 0.24
C GLN A 76 14.54 -0.61 0.13
N GLU A 77 15.61 -1.09 0.79
CA GLU A 77 15.90 -2.52 0.90
C GLU A 77 14.73 -3.28 1.54
N TYR A 78 14.18 -2.77 2.65
CA TYR A 78 12.99 -3.32 3.28
C TYR A 78 11.81 -3.40 2.29
N ALA A 79 11.52 -2.33 1.55
CA ALA A 79 10.39 -2.29 0.64
C ALA A 79 10.56 -3.26 -0.54
N GLN A 80 11.78 -3.39 -1.09
CA GLN A 80 12.08 -4.38 -2.12
C GLN A 80 11.84 -5.80 -1.61
N ARG A 81 12.31 -6.12 -0.40
CA ARG A 81 12.07 -7.44 0.23
C ARG A 81 10.58 -7.76 0.38
N ILE A 82 9.72 -6.77 0.60
CA ILE A 82 8.26 -6.99 0.66
C ILE A 82 7.73 -7.47 -0.70
N ALA A 83 8.15 -6.84 -1.80
CA ALA A 83 7.76 -7.26 -3.15
C ALA A 83 8.32 -8.65 -3.50
N ASP A 84 9.59 -8.90 -3.18
CA ASP A 84 10.23 -10.20 -3.40
C ASP A 84 9.51 -11.33 -2.63
N ASN A 85 9.14 -11.07 -1.38
CA ASN A 85 8.38 -12.02 -0.57
C ASN A 85 6.99 -12.29 -1.15
N ALA A 86 6.30 -11.26 -1.65
CA ALA A 86 5.00 -11.42 -2.27
C ALA A 86 5.08 -12.24 -3.57
N LYS A 87 6.14 -12.05 -4.37
CA LYS A 87 6.43 -12.87 -5.54
C LYS A 87 6.69 -14.33 -5.17
N ALA A 88 7.54 -14.57 -4.17
CA ALA A 88 7.80 -15.93 -3.67
C ALA A 88 6.52 -16.62 -3.15
N LEU A 89 5.64 -15.87 -2.48
CA LEU A 89 4.34 -16.36 -2.04
C LEU A 89 3.43 -16.72 -3.22
N ALA A 90 3.37 -15.85 -4.25
CA ALA A 90 2.62 -16.10 -5.47
C ALA A 90 3.12 -17.36 -6.19
N ASP A 91 4.44 -17.52 -6.36
CA ASP A 91 5.05 -18.70 -6.97
C ASP A 91 4.71 -19.97 -6.19
N GLY A 92 4.74 -19.91 -4.85
CA GLY A 92 4.36 -21.02 -3.98
C GLY A 92 2.89 -21.44 -4.13
N PHE A 93 1.99 -20.50 -4.38
CA PHE A 93 0.58 -20.79 -4.66
C PHE A 93 0.41 -21.43 -6.04
N LEU A 94 1.02 -20.86 -7.07
CA LEU A 94 0.97 -21.38 -8.44
C LEU A 94 1.52 -22.81 -8.51
N SER A 95 2.64 -23.08 -7.84
CA SER A 95 3.25 -24.43 -7.81
C SER A 95 2.37 -25.48 -7.13
N ARG A 96 1.36 -25.05 -6.36
CA ARG A 96 0.39 -25.91 -5.66
C ARG A 96 -0.98 -25.93 -6.36
N GLY A 97 -1.05 -25.40 -7.59
CA GLY A 97 -2.26 -25.42 -8.41
C GLY A 97 -3.31 -24.37 -8.02
N ALA A 98 -2.98 -23.42 -7.15
CA ALA A 98 -3.86 -22.29 -6.90
C ALA A 98 -3.85 -21.33 -8.10
N ARG A 99 -5.00 -20.72 -8.38
CA ARG A 99 -5.14 -19.72 -9.45
C ARG A 99 -5.00 -18.31 -8.87
N LEU A 100 -4.21 -17.48 -9.52
CA LEU A 100 -4.07 -16.05 -9.21
C LEU A 100 -4.74 -15.23 -10.31
N VAL A 101 -5.42 -14.13 -9.94
CA VAL A 101 -6.25 -13.35 -10.88
C VAL A 101 -5.46 -12.84 -12.10
N THR A 102 -4.19 -12.46 -11.91
CA THR A 102 -3.27 -12.01 -12.97
C THR A 102 -2.12 -12.98 -13.22
N GLY A 103 -2.14 -14.18 -12.62
CA GLY A 103 -1.06 -15.17 -12.73
C GLY A 103 0.22 -14.84 -11.96
N GLY A 104 0.24 -13.79 -11.12
CA GLY A 104 1.41 -13.39 -10.34
C GLY A 104 1.16 -12.11 -9.53
N THR A 105 2.24 -11.46 -9.09
CA THR A 105 2.18 -10.11 -8.52
C THR A 105 3.49 -9.36 -8.78
N ASP A 106 3.37 -8.05 -9.02
CA ASP A 106 4.50 -7.12 -9.10
C ASP A 106 4.58 -6.21 -7.87
N ASN A 107 3.68 -6.42 -6.88
CA ASN A 107 3.57 -5.57 -5.71
C ASN A 107 3.54 -6.39 -4.40
N HIS A 108 2.96 -5.82 -3.34
CA HIS A 108 2.99 -6.37 -1.97
C HIS A 108 1.78 -7.26 -1.62
N ILE A 109 0.89 -7.55 -2.58
CA ILE A 109 -0.35 -8.32 -2.35
C ILE A 109 -0.46 -9.40 -3.42
N VAL A 110 -1.03 -10.55 -3.05
CA VAL A 110 -1.38 -11.65 -3.94
C VAL A 110 -2.90 -11.83 -3.89
N LEU A 111 -3.56 -11.89 -5.06
CA LEU A 111 -5.00 -12.10 -5.15
C LEU A 111 -5.31 -13.51 -5.69
N LEU A 112 -5.76 -14.38 -4.79
CA LEU A 112 -6.16 -15.75 -5.11
C LEU A 112 -7.61 -15.80 -5.60
N ASP A 113 -7.82 -16.57 -6.66
CA ASP A 113 -9.14 -17.01 -7.08
C ASP A 113 -9.50 -18.31 -6.34
N VAL A 114 -10.29 -18.17 -5.28
CA VAL A 114 -10.67 -19.31 -4.42
C VAL A 114 -11.79 -20.18 -5.01
N THR A 115 -12.40 -19.75 -6.12
CA THR A 115 -13.46 -20.53 -6.78
C THR A 115 -12.93 -21.83 -7.37
N SER A 116 -11.63 -21.90 -7.67
CA SER A 116 -10.96 -23.14 -8.09
C SER A 116 -11.00 -24.24 -7.02
N PHE A 117 -11.22 -23.87 -5.76
CA PHE A 117 -11.39 -24.80 -4.64
C PHE A 117 -12.87 -25.04 -4.29
N GLY A 118 -13.81 -24.50 -5.07
CA GLY A 118 -15.25 -24.58 -4.78
C GLY A 118 -15.69 -23.72 -3.59
N LEU A 119 -14.87 -22.74 -3.18
CA LEU A 119 -15.13 -21.86 -2.05
C LEU A 119 -15.50 -20.46 -2.51
N THR A 120 -16.29 -19.78 -1.68
CA THR A 120 -16.41 -18.31 -1.73
C THR A 120 -15.27 -17.65 -0.95
N GLY A 121 -15.00 -16.36 -1.21
CA GLY A 121 -14.00 -15.58 -0.45
C GLY A 121 -14.22 -15.64 1.06
N ARG A 122 -15.48 -15.49 1.50
CA ARG A 122 -15.85 -15.56 2.93
C ARG A 122 -15.54 -16.91 3.57
N GLN A 123 -15.78 -18.01 2.86
CA GLN A 123 -15.47 -19.35 3.37
C GLN A 123 -13.96 -19.56 3.48
N ALA A 124 -13.19 -19.13 2.48
CA ALA A 124 -11.73 -19.20 2.51
C ALA A 124 -11.14 -18.33 3.63
N GLU A 125 -11.59 -17.08 3.76
CA GLU A 125 -11.22 -16.17 4.84
C GLU A 125 -11.48 -16.78 6.22
N SER A 126 -12.67 -17.34 6.44
CA SER A 126 -13.04 -17.96 7.72
C SER A 126 -12.16 -19.17 8.05
N ALA A 127 -11.91 -20.04 7.07
CA ALA A 127 -11.07 -21.22 7.26
C ALA A 127 -9.59 -20.86 7.54
N LEU A 128 -9.08 -19.82 6.87
CA LEU A 128 -7.73 -19.29 7.14
C LEU A 128 -7.66 -18.65 8.53
N LEU A 129 -8.68 -17.90 8.93
CA LEU A 129 -8.76 -17.29 10.26
C LEU A 129 -8.78 -18.37 11.36
N ASP A 130 -9.54 -19.44 11.19
CA ASP A 130 -9.58 -20.58 12.10
C ASP A 130 -8.20 -21.28 12.21
N ALA A 131 -7.39 -21.20 11.16
CA ALA A 131 -6.00 -21.67 11.13
C ALA A 131 -4.97 -20.63 11.63
N GLY A 132 -5.42 -19.46 12.12
CA GLY A 132 -4.57 -18.38 12.63
C GLY A 132 -3.95 -17.48 11.56
N ILE A 133 -4.47 -17.53 10.32
CA ILE A 133 -4.00 -16.72 9.19
C ILE A 133 -5.04 -15.63 8.90
N VAL A 134 -4.65 -14.36 9.05
CA VAL A 134 -5.55 -13.22 8.82
C VAL A 134 -5.45 -12.75 7.36
N THR A 135 -6.56 -12.81 6.64
CA THR A 135 -6.72 -12.29 5.27
C THR A 135 -8.04 -11.52 5.16
N ASN A 136 -8.44 -11.16 3.93
CA ASN A 136 -9.70 -10.49 3.61
C ASN A 136 -10.24 -10.94 2.25
#